data_AF-A0A1X1XZK0-F1
#
_entry.id   AF-A0A1X1XZK0-F1
#
_cell.length_a   1.000
_cell.length_b   1.000
_cell.length_c   1.000
_cell.angle_alpha   90.00
_cell.angle_beta   90.00
_cell.angle_gamma   90.00
#
_symmetry.space_group_name_H-M   'P 1'
#
loop_
_entity.id
_entity.type
_entity.pdbx_description
1 polymer ?
#
loop_
_entity_poly.entity_id
_entity_poly.type
_entity_poly.pdbx_seq_one_letter_code
_entity_poly.pdbx_strand_id
1 'polypeptide(L)'
;MSSMAVAATAELASALDALDAAVARIGELNFDDYEPAARLRALERLETACRRQAVAGHDIITSLTREDPAAIGGAVHKVVADWLTFPRFVGGCN
;
A
#
# COMPACT_ATOMS: atom_id res chain seq x y z
N MET A 1 -10.43 -22.28 14.43
CA MET A 1 -9.46 -21.74 13.46
C MET A 1 -9.87 -20.36 12.90
N SER A 2 -11.16 -19.97 12.93
CA SER A 2 -11.64 -18.71 12.34
C SER A 2 -11.27 -17.42 13.09
N SER A 3 -11.01 -17.47 14.41
CA SER A 3 -10.70 -16.27 15.20
C SER A 3 -9.30 -15.68 14.89
N MET A 4 -8.33 -16.54 14.58
CA MET A 4 -6.94 -16.11 14.31
C MET A 4 -6.79 -15.49 12.92
N ALA A 5 -7.55 -15.99 11.93
CA ALA A 5 -7.57 -15.43 10.58
C ALA A 5 -8.21 -14.03 10.55
N VAL A 6 -9.31 -13.83 11.30
CA VAL A 6 -9.96 -12.52 11.42
C VAL A 6 -9.04 -11.50 12.12
N ALA A 7 -8.31 -11.92 13.16
CA ALA A 7 -7.34 -11.05 13.83
C ALA A 7 -6.16 -10.66 12.89
N ALA A 8 -5.65 -11.60 12.10
CA ALA A 8 -4.60 -11.33 11.12
C ALA A 8 -5.06 -10.35 10.02
N THR A 9 -6.31 -10.46 9.56
CA THR A 9 -6.90 -9.50 8.61
C THR A 9 -7.08 -8.11 9.20
N ALA A 10 -7.47 -8.01 10.48
CA ALA A 10 -7.62 -6.72 11.17
C ALA A 10 -6.28 -6.02 11.40
N GLU A 11 -5.24 -6.78 11.76
CA GLU A 11 -3.87 -6.25 11.90
C GLU A 11 -3.34 -5.71 10.57
N LEU A 12 -3.52 -6.46 9.48
CA LEU A 12 -3.12 -6.03 8.13
C LEU A 12 -3.86 -4.74 7.71
N ALA A 13 -5.19 -4.69 7.90
CA ALA A 13 -5.98 -3.52 7.58
C ALA A 13 -5.51 -2.29 8.39
N SER A 14 -5.33 -2.44 9.71
CA SER A 14 -4.87 -1.35 10.56
C SER A 14 -3.48 -0.83 10.17
N ALA A 15 -2.58 -1.70 9.70
CA ALA A 15 -1.26 -1.29 9.24
C ALA A 15 -1.31 -0.50 7.94
N LEU A 16 -2.18 -0.90 7.00
CA LEU A 16 -2.41 -0.18 5.75
C LEU A 16 -3.11 1.17 6.00
N ASP A 17 -4.11 1.21 6.87
CA ASP A 17 -4.77 2.46 7.26
C ASP A 17 -3.76 3.45 7.90
N ALA A 18 -2.84 2.94 8.73
CA ALA A 18 -1.79 3.76 9.33
C ALA A 18 -0.79 4.30 8.29
N LEU A 19 -0.51 3.52 7.24
CA LEU A 19 0.30 3.97 6.10
C LEU A 19 -0.42 5.09 5.35
N ASP A 20 -1.69 4.90 5.01
CA ASP A 20 -2.51 5.90 4.29
C ASP A 20 -2.63 7.20 5.09
N ALA A 21 -2.88 7.11 6.40
CA ALA A 21 -2.92 8.25 7.29
C ALA A 21 -1.56 8.96 7.43
N ALA A 22 -0.44 8.24 7.30
CA ALA A 22 0.88 8.87 7.27
C ALA A 22 1.14 9.60 5.94
N VAL A 23 0.77 8.98 4.81
CA VAL A 23 0.91 9.58 3.47
C VAL A 23 0.06 10.85 3.36
N ALA A 24 -1.20 10.81 3.81
CA ALA A 24 -2.09 11.96 3.82
C ALA A 24 -1.50 13.13 4.62
N ARG A 25 -1.06 12.87 5.87
CA ARG A 25 -0.44 13.90 6.72
C ARG A 25 0.82 14.52 6.11
N ILE A 26 1.63 13.73 5.40
CA ILE A 26 2.81 14.26 4.71
C ILE A 26 2.39 15.16 3.54
N GLY A 27 1.33 14.80 2.82
CA GLY A 27 0.78 15.60 1.72
C GLY A 27 0.16 16.93 2.15
N GLU A 28 -0.26 17.04 3.42
CA GLU A 28 -0.78 18.28 4.01
C GLU A 28 0.33 19.26 4.43
N LEU A 29 1.60 18.83 4.47
CA LEU A 29 2.72 19.69 4.85
C LEU A 29 3.05 20.68 3.74
N ASN A 30 3.19 21.96 4.10
CA ASN A 30 3.80 22.93 3.22
C ASN A 30 5.34 22.80 3.27
N PHE A 31 5.93 22.08 2.32
CA PHE A 31 7.37 21.88 2.28
C PHE A 31 8.16 23.19 2.10
N ASP A 32 7.53 24.26 1.62
CA ASP A 32 8.18 25.56 1.46
C ASP A 32 8.49 26.28 2.77
N ASP A 33 7.87 25.87 3.88
CA ASP A 33 8.14 26.42 5.22
C ASP A 33 9.41 25.82 5.87
N TYR A 34 9.99 24.78 5.26
CA TYR A 34 11.16 24.09 5.80
C TYR A 34 12.45 24.51 5.11
N GLU A 35 13.56 24.50 5.86
CA GLU A 35 14.90 24.71 5.31
C GLU A 35 15.25 23.65 4.23
N PRO A 36 16.03 24.00 3.19
CA PRO A 36 16.37 23.07 2.10
C PRO A 36 16.93 21.72 2.56
N ALA A 37 17.75 21.71 3.61
CA ALA A 37 18.32 20.48 4.17
C ALA A 37 17.25 19.54 4.76
N ALA A 38 16.17 20.09 5.34
CA ALA A 38 15.05 19.30 5.85
C ALA A 38 14.24 18.68 4.70
N ARG A 39 14.03 19.42 3.60
CA ARG A 39 13.36 18.91 2.40
C ARG A 39 14.13 17.75 1.77
N LEU A 40 15.46 17.86 1.66
CA LEU A 40 16.32 16.78 1.15
C LEU A 40 16.23 15.51 2.02
N ARG A 41 16.25 15.66 3.34
CA ARG A 41 16.08 14.53 4.27
C ARG A 41 14.68 13.92 4.18
N ALA A 42 13.65 14.73 3.94
CA ALA A 42 12.30 14.23 3.72
C ALA A 42 12.24 13.38 2.43
N LEU A 43 12.83 13.86 1.34
CA LEU A 43 12.92 13.10 0.08
C LEU A 43 13.65 11.76 0.26
N GLU A 44 14.79 11.74 0.95
CA GLU A 44 15.53 10.51 1.23
C GLU A 44 14.67 9.46 1.98
N ARG A 45 13.89 9.92 2.97
CA ARG A 45 13.02 9.06 3.77
C ARG A 45 11.83 8.56 2.95
N LEU A 46 11.20 9.42 2.16
CA LEU A 46 10.08 9.06 1.28
C LEU A 46 10.52 8.05 0.23
N GLU A 47 11.66 8.27 -0.40
CA GLU A 47 12.24 7.35 -1.38
C GLU A 47 12.59 6.00 -0.74
N THR A 48 13.15 6.00 0.47
CA THR A 48 13.42 4.76 1.22
C THR A 48 12.13 4.02 1.55
N ALA A 49 11.07 4.72 1.94
CA ALA A 49 9.76 4.12 2.20
C ALA A 49 9.16 3.53 0.91
N CYS A 50 9.20 4.26 -0.21
CA CYS A 50 8.74 3.81 -1.52
C CYS A 50 9.44 2.52 -1.95
N ARG A 51 10.77 2.45 -1.84
CA ARG A 51 11.54 1.23 -2.16
C ARG A 51 11.16 0.04 -1.30
N ARG A 52 10.95 0.24 0.00
CA ARG A 52 10.49 -0.83 0.91
C ARG A 52 9.10 -1.33 0.54
N GLN A 53 8.19 -0.42 0.19
CA GLN A 53 6.85 -0.77 -0.27
C GLN A 53 6.90 -1.54 -1.59
N ALA A 54 7.78 -1.15 -2.52
CA ALA A 54 7.97 -1.87 -3.79
C ALA A 54 8.46 -3.31 -3.57
N VAL A 55 9.41 -3.52 -2.65
CA VAL A 55 9.88 -4.87 -2.27
C VAL A 55 8.73 -5.68 -1.63
N ALA A 56 8.02 -5.10 -0.67
CA ALA A 56 6.88 -5.78 -0.03
C ALA A 56 5.77 -6.13 -1.03
N GLY A 57 5.47 -5.24 -1.98
CA GLY A 57 4.51 -5.47 -3.05
C GLY A 57 4.94 -6.61 -3.98
N HIS A 58 6.22 -6.67 -4.35
CA HIS A 58 6.78 -7.78 -5.11
C HIS A 58 6.66 -9.11 -4.36
N ASP A 59 6.94 -9.12 -3.05
CA ASP A 59 6.84 -10.33 -2.22
C ASP A 59 5.40 -10.82 -2.11
N ILE A 60 4.43 -9.90 -1.96
CA ILE A 60 2.99 -10.23 -1.98
C ILE A 60 2.60 -10.85 -3.32
N ILE A 61 2.97 -10.24 -4.45
CA ILE A 61 2.67 -10.77 -5.80
C ILE A 61 3.31 -12.15 -5.98
N THR A 62 4.57 -12.32 -5.57
CA THR A 62 5.28 -13.61 -5.63
C THR A 62 4.65 -14.66 -4.73
N SER A 63 4.05 -14.28 -3.60
CA SER A 63 3.27 -15.22 -2.78
C SER A 63 1.97 -15.61 -3.49
N LEU A 64 1.27 -14.67 -4.10
CA LEU A 64 0.03 -14.93 -4.84
C LEU A 64 0.24 -15.86 -6.05
N THR A 65 1.43 -15.87 -6.66
CA THR A 65 1.73 -16.83 -7.75
C THR A 65 1.79 -18.29 -7.31
N ARG A 66 1.83 -18.54 -6.00
CA ARG A 66 1.82 -19.90 -5.43
C ARG A 66 0.41 -20.37 -5.04
N GLU A 67 -0.56 -19.45 -5.02
CA GLU A 67 -1.96 -19.77 -4.71
C GLU A 67 -2.67 -20.41 -5.91
N ASP A 68 -3.75 -21.13 -5.62
CA ASP A 68 -4.63 -21.66 -6.67
C ASP A 68 -5.27 -20.49 -7.46
N PRO A 69 -5.08 -20.42 -8.79
CA PRO A 69 -5.73 -19.42 -9.63
C PRO A 69 -7.25 -19.31 -9.42
N ALA A 70 -7.93 -20.41 -9.13
CA ALA A 70 -9.37 -20.39 -8.87
C ALA A 70 -9.72 -19.63 -7.57
N ALA A 71 -8.85 -19.65 -6.56
CA ALA A 71 -9.05 -18.98 -5.28
C ALA A 71 -8.89 -17.46 -5.37
N ILE A 72 -8.08 -16.98 -6.32
CA ILE A 72 -7.79 -15.54 -6.52
C ILE A 72 -8.59 -14.93 -7.68
N GLY A 73 -9.42 -15.72 -8.37
CA GLY A 73 -10.31 -15.25 -9.45
C GLY A 73 -9.71 -15.28 -10.86
N GLY A 74 -8.62 -16.01 -11.08
CA GLY A 74 -8.00 -16.19 -12.39
C GLY A 74 -6.48 -16.18 -12.37
N ALA A 75 -5.86 -15.99 -13.53
CA ALA A 75 -4.40 -15.89 -13.61
C ALA A 75 -3.90 -14.63 -12.86
N VAL A 76 -2.92 -14.79 -11.98
CA VAL A 76 -2.41 -13.73 -11.07
C VAL A 76 -2.07 -12.44 -11.82
N HIS A 77 -1.38 -12.52 -12.94
CA HIS A 77 -1.00 -11.34 -13.72
C HIS A 77 -2.22 -10.57 -14.27
N LYS A 78 -3.31 -11.27 -14.61
CA LYS A 78 -4.58 -10.66 -15.04
C LYS A 78 -5.28 -10.00 -13.87
N VAL A 79 -5.43 -10.75 -12.77
CA VAL A 79 -6.08 -10.24 -11.54
C VAL A 79 -5.33 -9.01 -11.01
N VAL A 80 -4.01 -9.09 -10.83
CA VAL A 80 -3.19 -7.97 -10.36
C VAL A 80 -3.28 -6.77 -11.30
N ALA A 81 -3.20 -7.00 -12.62
CA ALA A 81 -3.38 -5.92 -13.59
C ALA A 81 -4.76 -5.27 -13.47
N ASP A 82 -5.84 -6.05 -13.40
CA ASP A 82 -7.20 -5.52 -13.29
C ASP A 82 -7.43 -4.75 -11.97
N TRP A 83 -6.84 -5.21 -10.86
CA TRP A 83 -6.96 -4.57 -9.55
C TRP A 83 -6.11 -3.30 -9.41
N LEU A 84 -4.94 -3.24 -10.04
CA LEU A 84 -4.03 -2.09 -9.94
C LEU A 84 -4.18 -1.07 -11.08
N THR A 85 -4.76 -1.46 -12.22
CA THR A 85 -4.94 -0.59 -13.40
C THR A 85 -6.26 0.18 -13.37
N PHE A 86 -7.24 -0.24 -12.55
CA PHE A 86 -8.50 0.47 -12.38
C PHE A 86 -8.63 1.07 -10.98
N PRO A 87 -8.76 2.40 -10.83
CA PRO A 87 -9.20 2.96 -9.57
C PRO A 87 -10.66 2.55 -9.37
N ARG A 88 -10.91 1.53 -8.55
CA ARG A 88 -12.22 1.46 -7.89
C ARG A 88 -12.25 2.59 -6.87
N PHE A 89 -12.65 3.77 -7.36
CA PHE A 89 -13.33 4.85 -6.65
C PHE A 89 -12.95 5.02 -5.17
N VAL A 90 -12.01 5.92 -4.91
CA VAL A 90 -11.96 6.69 -3.66
C VAL A 90 -12.58 8.05 -3.96
N GLY A 91 -13.76 8.33 -3.38
CA GLY A 91 -14.28 9.68 -3.19
C GLY A 91 -15.36 10.17 -4.18
N GLY A 92 -16.61 10.10 -3.74
CA GLY A 92 -17.72 10.90 -4.26
C GLY A 92 -18.89 10.84 -3.28
N CYS A 93 -19.13 11.97 -2.63
CA CYS A 93 -20.15 12.34 -1.66
C CYS A 93 -21.41 11.45 -1.60
N ASN A 94 -21.73 10.98 -0.39
CA ASN A 94 -23.06 11.17 0.22
C ASN A 94 -22.89 11.37 1.72
#